data_AF-A0A538U1D7-F1
#
_entry.id   AF-A0A538U1D7-F1
#
_cell.length_a   1.000
_cell.length_b   1.000
_cell.length_c   1.000
_cell.angle_alpha   90.00
_cell.angle_beta   90.00
_cell.angle_gamma   90.00
#
_symmetry.space_group_name_H-M   'P 1'
#
loop_
_entity.id
_entity.type
_entity.pdbx_description
1 polymer ?
#
loop_
_entity_poly.entity_id
_entity_poly.type
_entity_poly.pdbx_seq_one_letter_code
_entity_poly.pdbx_strand_id
1 'polypeptide(L)'
;YPEWIGRFAFVQIGTPSRIELAEYRLVITRTRALARRINQRFPRIGGPTVHLVEGNLDFRQLLPYYRMADLCAVTSLHDGMNLVAKEYVAASPDLDGALVLSPFTGAARELERAWIATPFDKDGLADTYHAALSESVEARRERMAALHETVLRRNIFDWTIAVLDSAVSLELRRTPEPVEPSPTEPAG
;
A
#
# COMPACT_ATOMS: atom_id res chain seq x y z
N TYR A 1 -23.61 -6.14 -5.89
CA TYR A 1 -23.49 -5.12 -6.96
C TYR A 1 -23.48 -5.73 -8.36
N PRO A 2 -24.63 -6.22 -8.89
CA PRO A 2 -24.74 -6.77 -10.25
C PRO A 2 -24.42 -5.76 -11.38
N GLU A 3 -24.60 -4.47 -11.11
CA GLU A 3 -24.37 -3.36 -12.05
C GLU A 3 -22.92 -3.26 -12.54
N TRP A 4 -21.97 -3.86 -11.82
CA TRP A 4 -20.56 -3.92 -12.20
C TRP A 4 -20.22 -5.09 -13.13
N ILE A 5 -21.11 -6.07 -13.30
CA ILE A 5 -20.87 -7.23 -14.17
C ILE A 5 -20.71 -6.74 -15.61
N GLY A 6 -19.60 -7.11 -16.24
CA GLY A 6 -19.27 -6.69 -17.61
C GLY A 6 -18.67 -5.28 -17.71
N ARG A 7 -18.63 -4.50 -16.62
CA ARG A 7 -18.09 -3.14 -16.58
C ARG A 7 -16.81 -3.02 -15.76
N PHE A 8 -16.65 -3.85 -14.74
CA PHE A 8 -15.49 -3.87 -13.87
C PHE A 8 -14.38 -4.79 -14.40
N ALA A 9 -13.13 -4.37 -14.25
CA ALA A 9 -11.94 -5.17 -14.48
C ALA A 9 -10.97 -5.02 -13.31
N PHE A 10 -10.43 -6.14 -12.84
CA PHE A 10 -9.44 -6.19 -11.77
C PHE A 10 -8.08 -6.56 -12.37
N VAL A 11 -7.07 -5.71 -12.17
CA VAL A 11 -5.70 -5.97 -12.61
C VAL A 11 -4.83 -6.23 -11.39
N GLN A 12 -4.36 -7.46 -11.25
CA GLN A 12 -3.38 -7.83 -10.23
C GLN A 12 -2.02 -7.98 -10.88
N ILE A 13 -1.09 -7.11 -10.50
CA ILE A 13 0.30 -7.18 -10.91
C ILE A 13 1.09 -7.79 -9.75
N GLY A 14 1.95 -8.76 -10.05
CA GLY A 14 2.80 -9.36 -9.02
C GLY A 14 3.88 -10.24 -9.60
N THR A 15 5.07 -10.16 -9.01
CA THR A 15 6.16 -11.09 -9.31
C THR A 15 6.04 -12.32 -8.42
N PRO A 16 6.08 -13.54 -8.97
CA PRO A 16 6.29 -14.74 -8.17
C PRO A 16 7.58 -14.63 -7.36
N SER A 17 7.48 -14.42 -6.05
CA SER A 17 8.63 -14.40 -5.13
C SER A 17 8.74 -15.73 -4.38
N ARG A 18 9.98 -16.17 -4.07
CA ARG A 18 10.24 -17.35 -3.22
C ARG A 18 9.52 -18.63 -3.68
N ILE A 19 9.46 -18.84 -4.99
CA ILE A 19 8.80 -20.00 -5.61
C ILE A 19 9.44 -21.35 -5.25
N GLU A 20 10.63 -21.33 -4.65
CA GLU A 20 11.30 -22.51 -4.10
C GLU A 20 10.55 -23.07 -2.88
N LEU A 21 9.82 -22.22 -2.15
CA LEU A 21 9.01 -22.62 -1.00
C LEU A 21 7.64 -23.14 -1.46
N ALA A 22 7.22 -24.28 -0.90
CA ALA A 22 6.00 -24.97 -1.30
C ALA A 22 4.74 -24.14 -1.02
N GLU A 23 4.73 -23.40 0.09
CA GLU A 23 3.64 -22.54 0.53
C GLU A 23 3.38 -21.41 -0.49
N TYR A 24 4.44 -20.80 -1.01
CA TYR A 24 4.34 -19.73 -2.02
C TYR A 24 3.80 -20.27 -3.35
N ARG A 25 4.27 -21.46 -3.78
CA ARG A 25 3.71 -22.12 -4.97
C ARG A 25 2.22 -22.42 -4.81
N LEU A 26 1.81 -22.85 -3.62
CA LEU A 26 0.40 -23.13 -3.33
C LEU A 26 -0.46 -21.87 -3.42
N VAL A 27 0.01 -20.75 -2.87
CA VAL A 27 -0.69 -19.45 -2.97
C VAL A 27 -0.85 -19.01 -4.42
N ILE A 28 0.22 -19.07 -5.22
CA ILE A 28 0.17 -18.72 -6.65
C ILE A 28 -0.82 -19.63 -7.39
N THR A 29 -0.75 -20.94 -7.15
CA THR A 29 -1.64 -21.92 -7.79
C THR A 29 -3.11 -21.66 -7.44
N ARG A 30 -3.42 -21.40 -6.17
CA ARG A 30 -4.77 -21.05 -5.71
C ARG A 30 -5.25 -19.74 -6.33
N THR A 31 -4.38 -18.74 -6.41
CA THR A 31 -4.70 -17.43 -7.01
C THR A 31 -5.03 -17.56 -8.49
N ARG A 32 -4.22 -18.29 -9.26
CA ARG A 32 -4.49 -18.58 -10.68
C ARG A 32 -5.79 -19.36 -10.89
N ALA A 33 -6.08 -20.34 -10.03
CA ALA A 33 -7.33 -21.09 -10.08
C ALA A 33 -8.55 -20.20 -9.76
N LEU A 34 -8.43 -19.31 -8.78
CA LEU A 34 -9.46 -18.36 -8.41
C LEU A 34 -9.76 -17.37 -9.54
N ALA A 35 -8.72 -16.76 -10.13
CA ALA A 35 -8.88 -15.83 -11.25
C ALA A 35 -9.57 -16.50 -12.44
N ARG A 36 -9.16 -17.74 -12.80
CA ARG A 36 -9.83 -18.52 -13.85
C ARG A 36 -11.31 -18.76 -13.55
N ARG A 37 -11.64 -19.16 -12.32
CA ARG A 37 -13.03 -19.39 -11.90
C ARG A 37 -13.87 -18.10 -11.96
N ILE A 38 -13.31 -16.96 -11.55
CA ILE A 38 -13.98 -15.66 -11.64
C ILE A 38 -14.22 -15.29 -13.11
N ASN A 39 -13.20 -15.42 -13.96
CA ASN A 39 -13.29 -15.10 -15.39
C ASN A 39 -14.32 -15.97 -16.13
N GLN A 40 -14.43 -17.26 -15.77
CA GLN A 40 -15.45 -18.15 -16.31
C GLN A 40 -16.86 -17.76 -15.86
N ARG A 41 -17.02 -17.37 -14.59
CA ARG A 41 -18.32 -16.98 -14.01
C ARG A 41 -18.80 -15.61 -14.51
N PHE A 42 -17.86 -14.68 -14.73
CA PHE A 42 -18.15 -13.29 -15.11
C PHE A 42 -17.35 -12.92 -16.37
N PRO A 43 -17.78 -13.39 -17.56
CA PRO A 43 -17.14 -12.99 -18.81
C PRO A 43 -17.36 -11.50 -19.09
N ARG A 44 -16.37 -10.83 -19.70
CA ARG A 44 -16.43 -9.43 -20.13
C ARG A 44 -16.03 -9.30 -21.60
N ILE A 45 -16.64 -8.36 -22.32
CA ILE A 45 -16.20 -7.97 -23.66
C ILE A 45 -14.88 -7.20 -23.54
N GLY A 46 -13.92 -7.47 -24.43
CA GLY A 46 -12.61 -6.80 -24.43
C GLY A 46 -11.62 -7.33 -23.39
N GLY A 47 -11.83 -8.54 -22.86
CA GLY A 47 -10.84 -9.26 -22.05
C GLY A 47 -11.39 -9.89 -20.77
N PRO A 48 -10.56 -10.59 -19.97
CA PRO A 48 -10.98 -11.23 -18.73
C PRO A 48 -11.31 -10.21 -17.62
N THR A 49 -12.25 -10.54 -16.74
CA THR A 49 -12.61 -9.71 -15.57
C THR A 49 -11.45 -9.54 -14.59
N VAL A 50 -10.64 -10.59 -14.39
CA VAL A 50 -9.42 -10.57 -13.58
C VAL A 50 -8.23 -10.81 -14.50
N HIS A 51 -7.35 -9.81 -14.60
CA HIS A 51 -6.07 -9.89 -15.28
C HIS A 51 -4.97 -10.16 -14.25
N LEU A 52 -4.29 -11.30 -14.37
CA LEU A 52 -3.08 -11.58 -13.60
C LEU A 52 -1.87 -11.24 -14.47
N VAL A 53 -1.13 -10.20 -14.11
CA VAL A 53 0.12 -9.82 -14.76
C VAL A 53 1.27 -10.35 -13.92
N GLU A 54 1.85 -11.43 -14.38
CA GLU A 54 2.98 -12.08 -13.72
C GLU A 54 4.29 -11.54 -14.28
N GLY A 55 4.97 -10.73 -13.49
CA GLY A 55 6.20 -10.09 -13.92
C GLY A 55 6.73 -9.09 -12.91
N ASN A 56 7.99 -8.71 -13.07
CA ASN A 56 8.57 -7.60 -12.35
C ASN A 56 8.44 -6.37 -13.24
N LEU A 57 7.48 -5.50 -12.92
CA LEU A 57 7.31 -4.23 -13.60
C LEU A 57 8.07 -3.16 -12.82
N ASP A 58 8.90 -2.39 -13.50
CA ASP A 58 9.51 -1.21 -12.90
C ASP A 58 8.46 -0.10 -12.70
N PHE A 59 8.85 0.95 -11.99
CA PHE A 59 7.96 2.08 -11.70
C PHE A 59 7.39 2.75 -12.98
N ARG A 60 8.19 2.84 -14.06
CA ARG A 60 7.73 3.46 -15.32
C ARG A 60 6.69 2.59 -16.01
N GLN A 61 6.78 1.28 -15.86
CA GLN A 61 5.80 0.32 -16.36
C GLN A 61 4.54 0.27 -15.50
N LEU A 62 4.64 0.53 -14.19
CA LEU A 62 3.50 0.61 -13.27
C LEU A 62 2.71 1.92 -13.42
N LEU A 63 3.38 3.03 -13.76
CA LEU A 63 2.76 4.35 -13.81
C LEU A 63 1.49 4.45 -14.68
N PRO A 64 1.42 3.84 -15.89
CA PRO A 64 0.18 3.80 -16.67
C PRO A 64 -0.96 3.08 -15.95
N TYR A 65 -0.68 1.99 -15.24
CA TYR A 65 -1.71 1.27 -14.48
C TYR A 65 -2.26 2.13 -13.35
N TYR A 66 -1.40 2.83 -12.62
CA TYR A 66 -1.86 3.76 -11.58
C TYR A 66 -2.75 4.86 -12.17
N ARG A 67 -2.35 5.47 -13.28
CA ARG A 67 -3.11 6.56 -13.92
C ARG A 67 -4.43 6.13 -14.54
N MET A 68 -4.53 4.87 -14.97
CA MET A 68 -5.75 4.33 -15.57
C MET A 68 -6.71 3.73 -14.53
N ALA A 69 -6.25 3.50 -13.30
CA ALA A 69 -7.06 2.83 -12.29
C ALA A 69 -8.02 3.81 -11.59
N ASP A 70 -9.33 3.60 -11.79
CA ASP A 70 -10.38 4.28 -11.03
C ASP A 70 -10.28 4.00 -9.51
N LEU A 71 -9.69 2.85 -9.15
CA LEU A 71 -9.49 2.42 -7.78
C LEU A 71 -8.21 1.59 -7.64
N CYS A 72 -7.38 1.94 -6.66
CA CYS A 72 -6.27 1.11 -6.21
C CYS A 72 -6.60 0.45 -4.87
N ALA A 73 -6.40 -0.86 -4.78
CA ALA A 73 -6.66 -1.62 -3.57
C ALA A 73 -5.36 -2.18 -2.99
N VAL A 74 -5.08 -1.82 -1.74
CA VAL A 74 -3.94 -2.29 -0.96
C VAL A 74 -4.47 -3.00 0.28
N THR A 75 -4.76 -4.30 0.13
CA THR A 75 -5.45 -5.11 1.15
C THR A 75 -4.50 -6.07 1.86
N SER A 76 -3.30 -5.61 2.23
CA SER A 76 -2.31 -6.43 2.91
C SER A 76 -2.82 -6.93 4.27
N LEU A 77 -2.52 -8.19 4.62
CA LEU A 77 -2.85 -8.73 5.95
C LEU A 77 -2.03 -8.07 7.05
N HIS A 78 -0.75 -7.81 6.78
CA HIS A 78 0.16 -7.04 7.60
C HIS A 78 1.25 -6.43 6.71
N ASP A 79 1.50 -5.14 6.84
CA ASP A 79 2.54 -4.43 6.09
C ASP A 79 3.08 -3.26 6.92
N GLY A 80 4.40 -3.15 7.04
CA GLY A 80 5.02 -2.09 7.84
C GLY A 80 4.70 -0.68 7.32
N MET A 81 4.50 -0.52 6.01
CA MET A 81 4.11 0.77 5.40
C MET A 81 3.21 0.59 4.19
N ASN A 82 3.65 -0.16 3.19
CA ASN A 82 3.13 -0.19 1.82
C ASN A 82 3.38 1.10 1.01
N LEU A 83 4.45 1.10 0.22
CA LEU A 83 4.80 2.23 -0.66
C LEU A 83 3.93 2.27 -1.92
N VAL A 84 3.38 1.14 -2.36
CA VAL A 84 2.47 1.09 -3.53
C VAL A 84 1.26 2.01 -3.32
N ALA A 85 0.73 2.08 -2.09
CA ALA A 85 -0.34 3.02 -1.75
C ALA A 85 0.09 4.49 -1.99
N LYS A 86 1.30 4.86 -1.58
CA LYS A 86 1.85 6.22 -1.76
C LYS A 86 2.20 6.51 -3.21
N GLU A 87 2.74 5.52 -3.93
CA GLU A 87 3.06 5.60 -5.36
C GLU A 87 1.80 5.82 -6.19
N TYR A 88 0.71 5.10 -5.92
CA TYR A 88 -0.58 5.32 -6.59
C TYR A 88 -1.08 6.75 -6.40
N VAL A 89 -1.08 7.23 -5.16
CA VAL A 89 -1.51 8.59 -4.83
C VAL A 89 -0.62 9.63 -5.54
N ALA A 90 0.71 9.47 -5.49
CA ALA A 90 1.65 10.37 -6.17
C ALA A 90 1.56 10.32 -7.71
N ALA A 91 1.04 9.22 -8.27
CA ALA A 91 0.92 9.01 -9.71
C ALA A 91 -0.32 9.65 -10.35
N SER A 92 -1.27 10.20 -9.57
CA SER A 92 -2.55 10.76 -10.02
C SER A 92 -2.49 12.30 -10.20
N PRO A 93 -2.12 12.82 -11.40
CA PRO A 93 -1.97 14.27 -11.62
C PRO A 93 -3.31 15.01 -11.71
N ASP A 94 -4.39 14.31 -12.06
CA ASP A 94 -5.76 14.82 -12.15
C ASP A 94 -6.51 14.70 -10.82
N LEU A 95 -5.84 14.16 -9.80
CA LEU A 95 -6.36 13.90 -8.47
C LEU A 95 -7.65 13.08 -8.51
N ASP A 96 -7.82 12.24 -9.52
CA ASP A 96 -8.99 11.37 -9.66
C ASP A 96 -8.62 9.92 -9.31
N GLY A 97 -9.61 9.14 -8.92
CA GLY A 97 -9.48 7.77 -8.45
C GLY A 97 -9.60 7.61 -6.93
N ALA A 98 -9.63 6.37 -6.46
CA ALA A 98 -9.82 6.03 -5.05
C ALA A 98 -8.75 5.08 -4.53
N LEU A 99 -8.27 5.32 -3.31
CA LEU A 99 -7.39 4.38 -2.61
C LEU A 99 -8.19 3.62 -1.54
N VAL A 100 -8.27 2.31 -1.68
CA VAL A 100 -8.74 1.40 -0.63
C VAL A 100 -7.54 0.78 0.07
N LEU A 101 -7.52 0.86 1.39
CA LEU A 101 -6.34 0.55 2.19
C LEU A 101 -6.70 -0.32 3.40
N SER A 102 -5.90 -1.36 3.61
CA SER A 102 -6.00 -2.19 4.80
C SER A 102 -5.57 -1.42 6.05
N PRO A 103 -6.32 -1.51 7.17
CA PRO A 103 -5.92 -0.89 8.44
C PRO A 103 -4.64 -1.49 9.01
N PHE A 104 -4.18 -2.64 8.48
CA PHE A 104 -2.97 -3.34 8.90
C PHE A 104 -1.73 -2.91 8.11
N THR A 105 -1.79 -1.79 7.39
CA THR A 105 -0.66 -1.14 6.72
C THR A 105 -0.20 0.07 7.51
N GLY A 106 1.11 0.34 7.54
CA GLY A 106 1.61 1.60 8.12
C GLY A 106 1.08 2.83 7.39
N ALA A 107 0.85 2.75 6.07
CA ALA A 107 0.29 3.84 5.28
C ALA A 107 -1.11 4.24 5.76
N ALA A 108 -1.92 3.31 6.31
CA ALA A 108 -3.25 3.64 6.83
C ALA A 108 -3.21 4.61 8.02
N ARG A 109 -2.06 4.71 8.71
CA ARG A 109 -1.86 5.69 9.79
C ARG A 109 -1.57 7.10 9.28
N GLU A 110 -1.23 7.24 8.00
CA GLU A 110 -0.90 8.52 7.39
C GLU A 110 -1.99 8.96 6.40
N LEU A 111 -2.52 8.03 5.61
CA LEU A 111 -3.45 8.27 4.52
C LEU A 111 -4.91 8.25 5.03
N GLU A 112 -5.24 9.16 5.94
CA GLU A 112 -6.51 9.18 6.69
C GLU A 112 -7.77 9.32 5.82
N ARG A 113 -7.64 9.86 4.61
CA ARG A 113 -8.75 10.04 3.66
C ARG A 113 -8.95 8.85 2.71
N ALA A 114 -8.15 7.80 2.85
CA ALA A 114 -8.32 6.56 2.12
C ALA A 114 -9.56 5.80 2.62
N TRP A 115 -10.12 4.98 1.76
CA TRP A 115 -11.19 4.06 2.12
C TRP A 115 -10.61 2.89 2.91
N ILE A 116 -10.85 2.84 4.22
CA ILE A 116 -10.30 1.78 5.07
C ILE A 116 -11.20 0.55 5.04
N ALA A 117 -10.64 -0.60 4.63
CA ALA A 117 -11.35 -1.87 4.60
C ALA A 117 -10.48 -3.03 5.08
N THR A 118 -11.06 -3.91 5.90
CA THR A 118 -10.36 -5.09 6.40
C THR A 118 -10.27 -6.17 5.32
N PRO A 119 -9.10 -6.79 5.09
CA PRO A 119 -8.96 -7.90 4.14
C PRO A 119 -9.65 -9.20 4.60
N PHE A 120 -10.09 -9.26 5.86
CA PHE A 120 -10.75 -10.44 6.43
C PHE A 120 -12.26 -10.46 6.17
N ASP A 121 -12.84 -9.35 5.71
CA ASP A 121 -14.25 -9.24 5.35
C ASP A 121 -14.39 -8.96 3.85
N LYS A 122 -14.67 -10.03 3.10
CA LYS A 122 -14.84 -9.96 1.64
C LYS A 122 -16.07 -9.13 1.23
N ASP A 123 -17.12 -9.13 2.04
CA ASP A 123 -18.39 -8.48 1.69
C ASP A 123 -18.24 -6.99 2.00
N GLY A 124 -17.69 -6.63 3.16
CA GLY A 124 -17.29 -5.25 3.47
C GLY A 124 -16.26 -4.66 2.49
N LEU A 125 -15.33 -5.47 1.97
CA LEU A 125 -14.42 -5.02 0.92
C LEU A 125 -15.17 -4.72 -0.39
N ALA A 126 -16.13 -5.56 -0.78
CA ALA A 126 -16.95 -5.33 -1.96
C ALA A 126 -17.82 -4.07 -1.80
N ASP A 127 -18.38 -3.85 -0.61
CA ASP A 127 -19.17 -2.66 -0.28
C ASP A 127 -18.32 -1.39 -0.36
N THR A 128 -17.09 -1.46 0.16
CA THR A 128 -16.13 -0.36 0.08
C THR A 128 -15.76 -0.04 -1.37
N TYR A 129 -15.52 -1.06 -2.21
CA TYR A 129 -15.21 -0.86 -3.63
C TYR A 129 -16.39 -0.20 -4.35
N HIS A 130 -17.61 -0.67 -4.10
CA HIS A 130 -18.80 -0.08 -4.70
C HIS A 130 -18.97 1.39 -4.27
N ALA A 131 -18.82 1.69 -2.97
CA ALA A 131 -18.92 3.05 -2.46
C ALA A 131 -17.87 3.98 -3.07
N ALA A 132 -16.61 3.54 -3.11
CA ALA A 132 -15.51 4.32 -3.68
C ALA A 132 -15.68 4.59 -5.19
N LEU A 133 -16.15 3.61 -5.96
CA LEU A 133 -16.39 3.74 -7.40
C LEU A 133 -17.67 4.52 -7.73
N SER A 134 -18.64 4.57 -6.81
CA SER A 134 -19.92 5.28 -6.99
C SER A 134 -19.90 6.70 -6.42
N GLU A 135 -18.82 7.09 -5.75
CA GLU A 135 -18.62 8.45 -5.24
C GLU A 135 -18.58 9.47 -6.38
N SER A 136 -19.11 10.67 -6.13
CA SER A 136 -19.06 11.76 -7.11
C SER A 136 -17.60 12.17 -7.38
N VAL A 137 -17.35 12.65 -8.59
CA VAL A 137 -15.99 13.04 -9.01
C VAL A 137 -15.42 14.12 -8.09
N GLU A 138 -16.26 15.04 -7.62
CA GLU A 138 -15.88 16.13 -6.71
C GLU A 138 -15.38 15.61 -5.37
N ALA A 139 -16.15 14.71 -4.73
CA ALA A 139 -15.78 14.13 -3.44
C ALA A 139 -14.55 13.23 -3.55
N ARG A 140 -14.43 12.47 -4.65
CA ARG A 140 -13.28 11.63 -4.92
C ARG A 140 -12.01 12.45 -5.11
N ARG A 141 -12.10 13.57 -5.84
CA ARG A 141 -10.99 14.53 -6.00
C ARG A 141 -10.58 15.19 -4.70
N GLU A 142 -11.54 15.55 -3.85
CA GLU A 142 -11.25 16.11 -2.53
C GLU A 142 -10.45 15.13 -1.66
N ARG A 143 -10.85 13.84 -1.64
CA ARG A 143 -10.10 12.81 -0.91
C ARG A 143 -8.70 12.63 -1.47
N MET A 144 -8.57 12.47 -2.80
CA MET A 144 -7.27 12.26 -3.43
C MET A 144 -6.34 13.46 -3.24
N ALA A 145 -6.85 14.69 -3.27
CA ALA A 145 -6.07 15.89 -2.99
C ALA A 145 -5.46 15.86 -1.58
N ALA A 146 -6.24 15.50 -0.56
CA ALA A 146 -5.76 15.39 0.81
C ALA A 146 -4.73 14.25 1.01
N LEU A 147 -4.94 13.13 0.32
CA LEU A 147 -3.95 12.04 0.28
C LEU A 147 -2.65 12.51 -0.37
N HIS A 148 -2.74 13.17 -1.52
CA HIS A 148 -1.60 13.67 -2.28
C HIS A 148 -0.79 14.70 -1.50
N GLU A 149 -1.46 15.64 -0.82
CA GLU A 149 -0.80 16.60 0.07
C GLU A 149 -0.01 15.90 1.17
N THR A 150 -0.60 14.86 1.78
CA THR A 150 0.06 14.09 2.84
C THR A 150 1.31 13.37 2.33
N VAL A 151 1.25 12.76 1.15
CA VAL A 151 2.40 12.09 0.52
C VAL A 151 3.51 13.09 0.16
N LEU A 152 3.17 14.26 -0.37
CA LEU A 152 4.17 15.28 -0.70
C LEU A 152 4.86 15.87 0.54
N ARG A 153 4.12 16.07 1.63
CA ARG A 153 4.65 16.65 2.87
C ARG A 153 5.50 15.67 3.69
N ARG A 154 5.30 14.37 3.53
CA ARG A 154 6.01 13.31 4.28
C ARG A 154 6.80 12.44 3.32
N ASN A 155 7.88 13.02 2.78
CA ASN A 155 8.73 12.34 1.82
C ASN A 155 9.88 11.57 2.52
N ILE A 156 10.69 10.88 1.71
CA ILE A 156 11.79 10.07 2.22
C ILE A 156 12.84 10.89 2.98
N PHE A 157 13.05 12.15 2.62
CA PHE A 157 14.01 13.02 3.28
C PHE A 157 13.55 13.36 4.69
N ASP A 158 12.26 13.64 4.90
CA ASP A 158 11.70 13.89 6.23
C ASP A 158 11.90 12.69 7.16
N TRP A 159 11.65 11.49 6.63
CA TRP A 159 11.90 10.25 7.38
C TRP A 159 13.38 10.05 7.68
N THR A 160 14.27 10.25 6.71
CA THR A 160 15.72 10.10 6.91
C THR A 160 16.25 11.08 7.95
N ILE A 161 15.85 12.34 7.91
CA ILE A 161 16.24 13.36 8.90
C ILE A 161 15.76 12.95 10.29
N ALA A 162 14.49 12.57 10.44
CA ALA A 162 13.95 12.16 11.74
C ALA A 162 14.68 10.95 12.35
N VAL A 163 15.07 9.97 11.53
CA VAL A 163 15.85 8.81 11.97
C VAL A 163 17.25 9.22 12.41
N LEU A 164 17.94 10.04 11.61
CA LEU A 164 19.29 10.51 11.92
C LEU A 164 19.31 11.38 13.18
N ASP A 165 18.37 12.32 13.32
CA ASP A 165 18.23 13.16 14.52
C ASP A 165 18.00 12.31 15.77
N SER A 166 17.17 11.27 15.66
CA SER A 166 16.91 10.34 16.76
C SER A 166 18.17 9.56 17.13
N ALA A 167 18.96 9.10 16.16
CA ALA A 167 20.20 8.37 16.39
C ALA A 167 21.27 9.25 17.06
N VAL A 168 21.49 10.47 16.57
CA VAL A 168 22.44 11.43 17.16
C VAL A 168 22.02 11.82 18.58
N SER A 169 20.71 12.03 18.79
CA SER A 169 20.18 12.35 20.13
C SER A 169 20.39 11.23 21.15
N LEU A 170 20.41 9.96 20.72
CA LEU A 170 20.71 8.83 21.59
C LEU A 170 22.20 8.74 21.93
N GLU A 171 23.08 9.14 21.01
CA GLU A 171 24.52 9.16 21.20
C GLU A 171 24.96 10.27 22.17
N LEU A 172 24.33 11.45 22.08
CA LEU A 172 24.54 12.55 23.03
C LEU A 172 24.07 12.23 24.46
N ARG A 173 23.13 11.29 24.64
CA ARG A 173 22.71 10.81 25.97
C ARG A 173 23.65 9.75 26.56
N ARG A 174 24.61 9.25 25.78
CA ARG A 174 25.53 8.18 26.17
C ARG A 174 26.95 8.65 26.47
N THR A 175 27.29 9.94 26.29
CA THR A 175 28.57 10.47 26.79
C THR A 175 28.61 10.30 28.31
N PRO A 176 29.50 9.44 28.85
CA PRO A 176 29.60 9.27 30.29
C PRO A 176 30.10 10.58 30.91
N GLU A 177 29.55 10.96 32.07
CA GLU A 177 30.16 12.00 32.90
C GLU A 177 31.61 11.59 33.22
N PRO A 178 32.56 12.54 33.23
CA PRO A 178 33.93 12.23 33.59
C PRO A 178 33.94 11.65 35.01
N VAL A 179 34.37 10.39 35.12
CA VAL A 179 34.58 9.74 36.42
C VAL A 179 35.73 10.46 37.09
N GLU A 180 35.44 11.23 38.16
CA GLU A 180 36.50 11.81 38.98
C GLU A 180 37.39 10.70 39.54
N PRO A 181 38.73 10.82 39.45
CA PRO A 181 39.62 9.80 39.97
C PRO A 181 39.41 9.67 41.48
N SER A 182 39.05 8.46 41.91
CA SER A 182 38.89 8.12 43.33
C SER A 182 40.19 8.43 44.08
N PRO A 183 40.14 9.08 45.26
CA PRO A 183 41.34 9.40 46.02
C PRO A 183 42.04 8.08 46.38
N THR A 184 43.29 7.95 45.93
CA THR A 184 44.18 6.85 46.31
C THR A 184 44.37 6.87 47.82
N GLU A 185 43.93 5.80 48.50
CA GLU A 185 44.26 5.56 49.90
C GLU A 185 45.78 5.41 50.06
N PRO A 186 46.39 6.03 51.09
CA PRO A 186 47.82 5.87 51.34
C PRO A 186 48.09 4.47 51.89
N ALA A 187 49.09 3.80 51.31
CA ALA A 187 49.58 2.50 51.77
C ALA A 187 50.12 2.60 53.21
N GLY A 188 49.57 1.77 54.10
CA GLY A 188 50.02 1.56 55.47
C GLY A 188 50.08 0.07 55.81
#